data_AF-A0A6P0PQL8-F1
#
_entry.id   AF-A0A6P0PQL8-F1
#
_cell.length_a   1.000
_cell.length_b   1.000
_cell.length_c   1.000
_cell.angle_alpha   90.00
_cell.angle_beta   90.00
_cell.angle_gamma   90.00
#
_symmetry.space_group_name_H-M   'P 1'
#
loop_
_entity.id
_entity.type
_entity.pdbx_description
1 polymer ?
#
loop_
_entity_poly.entity_id
_entity_poly.type
_entity_poly.pdbx_seq_one_letter_code
_entity_poly.pdbx_strand_id
1 'polypeptide(L)'
;MYGCQQHLITTDPDNRAVLEFICGEANKLTNCAIYYCRQVLFKAGKYVKKFELDKILKTNIHFRAMRSACAQQILHSVIESFKSYQALAKLYKSGKLRDKPRVPKYRKKGGMAVVSYPARWVKLKDGQLKFSLGNQVKAWFGIDHFLLPMPSNLDFKSINEFRFVPRNGCFYLEFVYKQSDIEPVQTSGNALGIDPGLNNWLTCVSTTGKSFIIDGRKIKSQNQWYNKQVAKIKKGKPQDYWDERLANITEKRNRQMRDNINKAAKFFINWCLRNQISTVVFGWNQRNKDGIKIGKKNNQEFVQIPTARLKNRVQQLCEQYGIKFIETEESYTSKASFLDQDFLPTLGAKPIREACPSGLGWKPSGKRIRRGLYRSANNELINADLRHACNILRKVATQLGVDLAEVGRAALNLPQRYRLDSLSSQYCKHHAARFQPA
;
A
#
# COMPACT_ATOMS: atom_id res chain seq x y z
N MET A 1 -6.19 4.83 -15.55
CA MET A 1 -5.70 4.86 -14.15
C MET A 1 -4.53 5.85 -14.04
N TYR A 2 -4.22 6.42 -12.86
CA TYR A 2 -3.02 7.26 -12.67
C TYR A 2 -1.89 6.47 -12.01
N GLY A 3 -0.69 6.62 -12.56
CA GLY A 3 0.56 6.11 -11.99
C GLY A 3 1.26 7.18 -11.15
N CYS A 4 2.10 6.73 -10.22
CA CYS A 4 2.93 7.62 -9.40
C CYS A 4 4.32 7.00 -9.23
N GLN A 5 5.36 7.61 -9.82
CA GLN A 5 6.75 7.19 -9.64
C GLN A 5 7.45 8.14 -8.67
N GLN A 6 8.09 7.59 -7.62
CA GLN A 6 8.77 8.38 -6.60
C GLN A 6 10.29 8.31 -6.80
N HIS A 7 10.94 9.45 -7.01
CA HIS A 7 12.39 9.58 -7.06
C HIS A 7 12.91 10.24 -5.79
N LEU A 8 13.89 9.62 -5.15
CA LEU A 8 14.62 10.29 -4.07
C LEU A 8 15.43 11.42 -4.70
N ILE A 9 15.24 12.64 -4.20
CA ILE A 9 16.01 13.78 -4.67
C ILE A 9 17.40 13.73 -4.05
N THR A 10 18.41 13.64 -4.92
CA THR A 10 19.81 13.90 -4.59
C THR A 10 20.17 15.18 -5.34
N THR A 11 20.47 16.25 -4.60
CA THR A 11 20.67 17.59 -5.15
C THR A 11 21.67 18.35 -4.28
N ASP A 12 22.19 19.44 -4.81
CA ASP A 12 23.11 20.35 -4.11
C ASP A 12 22.43 21.03 -2.90
N PRO A 13 23.22 21.60 -1.97
CA PRO A 13 22.70 22.27 -0.80
C PRO A 13 21.72 23.41 -1.09
N ASP A 14 21.89 24.14 -2.19
CA ASP A 14 21.06 25.31 -2.52
C ASP A 14 19.65 24.87 -2.92
N ASN A 15 19.55 23.90 -3.84
CA ASN A 15 18.28 23.30 -4.22
C ASN A 15 17.60 22.63 -3.02
N ARG A 16 18.37 22.00 -2.13
CA ARG A 16 17.81 21.44 -0.89
C ARG A 16 17.22 22.53 0.01
N ALA A 17 17.91 23.65 0.19
CA ALA A 17 17.42 24.78 0.97
C ALA A 17 16.13 25.37 0.36
N VAL A 18 16.05 25.48 -0.97
CA VAL A 18 14.82 25.90 -1.67
C VAL A 18 13.66 24.94 -1.39
N LEU A 19 13.89 23.62 -1.43
CA LEU A 19 12.87 22.61 -1.15
C LEU A 19 12.38 22.68 0.31
N GLU A 20 13.29 22.83 1.26
CA GLU A 20 12.97 23.01 2.68
C GLU A 20 12.16 24.28 2.91
N PHE A 21 12.54 25.37 2.25
CA PHE A 21 11.82 26.64 2.29
C PHE A 21 10.38 26.49 1.75
N ILE A 22 10.19 26.04 0.50
CA ILE A 22 8.85 25.98 -0.10
C ILE A 22 7.94 24.99 0.65
N CYS A 23 8.48 23.85 1.12
CA CYS A 23 7.69 22.88 1.86
C CYS A 23 7.36 23.36 3.28
N GLY A 24 8.24 24.16 3.89
CA GLY A 24 7.99 24.86 5.15
C GLY A 24 6.91 25.94 5.01
N GLU A 25 6.98 26.77 3.97
CA GLU A 25 5.97 27.78 3.65
C GLU A 25 4.61 27.15 3.35
N ALA A 26 4.59 26.02 2.63
CA ALA A 26 3.37 25.23 2.41
C ALA A 26 2.73 24.74 3.71
N ASN A 27 3.53 24.35 4.71
CA ASN A 27 3.05 23.94 6.02
C ASN A 27 2.40 25.11 6.77
N LYS A 28 3.00 26.30 6.70
CA LYS A 28 2.46 27.53 7.30
C LYS A 28 1.17 27.97 6.59
N LEU A 29 1.15 27.99 5.26
CA LEU A 29 -0.05 28.30 4.47
C LEU A 29 -1.21 27.34 4.77
N THR A 30 -0.92 26.04 4.90
CA THR A 30 -1.92 25.04 5.30
C THR A 30 -2.54 25.39 6.65
N ASN A 31 -1.74 25.81 7.62
CA ASN A 31 -2.24 26.21 8.93
C ASN A 31 -3.08 27.50 8.89
N CYS A 32 -2.69 28.50 8.10
CA CYS A 32 -3.51 29.70 7.86
C CYS A 32 -4.88 29.33 7.26
N ALA A 33 -4.89 28.44 6.27
CA ALA A 33 -6.11 27.95 5.64
C ALA A 33 -7.01 27.16 6.59
N ILE A 34 -6.43 26.25 7.38
CA ILE A 34 -7.17 25.50 8.41
C ILE A 34 -7.73 26.45 9.46
N TYR A 35 -6.95 27.44 9.90
CA TYR A 35 -7.41 28.44 10.85
C TYR A 35 -8.66 29.15 10.33
N TYR A 36 -8.58 29.72 9.12
CA TYR A 36 -9.70 30.42 8.50
C TYR A 36 -10.94 29.52 8.37
N CYS A 37 -10.78 28.31 7.83
CA CYS A 37 -11.88 27.35 7.68
C CYS A 37 -12.52 26.97 9.03
N ARG A 38 -11.71 26.83 10.09
CA ARG A 38 -12.22 26.56 11.45
C ARG A 38 -13.00 27.74 12.00
N GLN A 39 -12.54 28.98 11.80
CA GLN A 39 -13.27 30.16 12.26
C GLN A 39 -14.65 30.26 11.60
N VAL A 40 -14.73 30.08 10.28
CA VAL A 40 -16.00 30.11 9.56
C VAL A 40 -16.91 28.95 10.00
N LEU A 41 -16.36 27.75 10.17
CA LEU A 41 -17.13 26.59 10.63
C LEU A 41 -17.69 26.77 12.05
N PHE A 42 -16.86 27.25 12.98
CA PHE A 42 -17.25 27.33 14.40
C PHE A 42 -18.12 28.54 14.71
N LYS A 43 -17.86 29.68 14.06
CA LYS A 43 -18.63 30.92 14.32
C LYS A 43 -19.89 31.02 13.48
N ALA A 44 -19.85 30.58 12.22
CA ALA A 44 -20.95 30.76 11.27
C ALA A 44 -21.63 29.44 10.87
N GLY A 45 -21.12 28.27 11.29
CA GLY A 45 -21.67 26.97 10.89
C GLY A 45 -21.52 26.65 9.40
N LYS A 46 -20.69 27.42 8.67
CA LYS A 46 -20.55 27.35 7.21
C LYS A 46 -19.24 26.69 6.79
N TYR A 47 -19.23 26.15 5.57
CA TYR A 47 -18.03 25.58 4.94
C TYR A 47 -17.54 26.52 3.84
N VAL A 48 -16.25 26.85 3.91
CA VAL A 48 -15.59 27.75 2.94
C VAL A 48 -15.51 27.08 1.57
N LYS A 49 -15.72 27.83 0.49
CA LYS A 49 -15.58 27.33 -0.88
C LYS A 49 -14.15 27.49 -1.40
N LYS A 50 -13.82 26.70 -2.43
CA LYS A 50 -12.50 26.66 -3.08
C LYS A 50 -11.99 28.05 -3.50
N PHE A 51 -12.73 28.72 -4.37
CA PHE A 51 -12.35 30.03 -4.92
C PHE A 51 -12.38 31.16 -3.89
N GLU A 52 -13.24 31.03 -2.87
CA GLU A 52 -13.31 31.96 -1.75
C GLU A 52 -12.02 31.93 -0.94
N LEU A 53 -11.56 30.74 -0.55
CA LEU A 53 -10.32 30.57 0.19
C LEU A 53 -9.11 31.08 -0.59
N ASP A 54 -9.05 30.80 -1.90
CA ASP A 54 -8.01 31.32 -2.78
C ASP A 54 -7.97 32.85 -2.79
N LYS A 55 -9.14 33.51 -2.93
CA LYS A 55 -9.25 34.97 -2.94
C LYS A 55 -8.76 35.59 -1.63
N ILE A 56 -9.14 34.99 -0.50
CA ILE A 56 -8.82 35.49 0.83
C ILE A 56 -7.32 35.35 1.14
N LEU A 57 -6.71 34.22 0.77
CA LEU A 57 -5.31 33.94 1.12
C LEU A 57 -4.31 34.34 0.02
N LYS A 58 -4.75 34.87 -1.13
CA LYS A 58 -3.86 35.35 -2.20
C LYS A 58 -2.85 36.40 -1.74
N THR A 59 -3.21 37.23 -0.76
CA THR A 59 -2.33 38.28 -0.20
C THR A 59 -1.44 37.77 0.94
N ASN A 60 -1.64 36.54 1.40
CA ASN A 60 -0.86 35.95 2.48
C ASN A 60 0.61 35.79 2.06
N ILE A 61 1.53 36.09 2.98
CA ILE A 61 2.97 36.03 2.73
C ILE A 61 3.43 34.62 2.31
N HIS A 62 2.90 33.57 2.92
CA HIS A 62 3.21 32.17 2.60
C HIS A 62 2.61 31.75 1.25
N PHE A 63 1.50 32.34 0.83
CA PHE A 63 0.95 32.13 -0.51
C PHE A 63 1.89 32.70 -1.58
N ARG A 64 2.39 33.92 -1.35
CA ARG A 64 3.27 34.63 -2.29
C ARG A 64 4.70 34.07 -2.33
N ALA A 65 5.11 33.34 -1.29
CA ALA A 65 6.39 32.64 -1.22
C ALA A 65 6.49 31.47 -2.22
N MET A 66 5.36 30.97 -2.74
CA MET A 66 5.33 29.91 -3.74
C MET A 66 4.69 30.43 -5.03
N ARG A 67 4.83 29.65 -6.12
CA ARG A 67 4.04 29.91 -7.32
C ARG A 67 2.56 29.78 -6.98
N SER A 68 1.74 30.73 -7.47
CA SER A 68 0.30 30.83 -7.14
C SER A 68 -0.46 29.52 -7.37
N ALA A 69 -0.15 28.78 -8.45
CA ALA A 69 -0.80 27.51 -8.73
C ALA A 69 -0.52 26.43 -7.66
N CYS A 70 0.69 26.41 -7.11
CA CYS A 70 1.09 25.48 -6.06
C CYS A 70 0.43 25.86 -4.72
N ALA A 71 0.41 27.16 -4.41
CA ALA A 71 -0.30 27.70 -3.25
C ALA A 71 -1.80 27.37 -3.31
N GLN A 72 -2.44 27.55 -4.46
CA GLN A 72 -3.83 27.16 -4.69
C GLN A 72 -4.07 25.67 -4.44
N GLN A 73 -3.23 24.78 -4.98
CA GLN A 73 -3.38 23.34 -4.72
C GLN A 73 -3.32 22.98 -3.22
N ILE A 74 -2.47 23.66 -2.45
CA ILE A 74 -2.41 23.50 -0.99
C ILE A 74 -3.74 23.92 -0.35
N LEU A 75 -4.29 25.07 -0.72
CA LEU A 75 -5.59 25.54 -0.23
C LEU A 75 -6.72 24.58 -0.61
N HIS A 76 -6.68 24.02 -1.82
CA HIS A 76 -7.67 23.07 -2.32
C HIS A 76 -7.65 21.77 -1.52
N SER A 77 -6.46 21.27 -1.16
CA SER A 77 -6.31 20.09 -0.30
C SER A 77 -6.92 20.30 1.09
N VAL A 78 -6.81 21.52 1.64
CA VAL A 78 -7.50 21.89 2.89
C VAL A 78 -9.02 21.83 2.70
N ILE A 79 -9.55 22.44 1.63
CA ILE A 79 -10.99 22.39 1.33
C ILE A 79 -11.49 20.94 1.17
N GLU A 80 -10.75 20.08 0.48
CA GLU A 80 -11.07 18.66 0.34
C GLU A 80 -11.12 17.93 1.68
N SER A 81 -10.20 18.28 2.59
CA SER A 81 -10.21 17.75 3.96
C SER A 81 -11.46 18.17 4.75
N PHE A 82 -11.91 19.41 4.60
CA PHE A 82 -13.15 19.89 5.23
C PHE A 82 -14.42 19.30 4.58
N LYS A 83 -14.43 19.09 3.26
CA LYS A 83 -15.51 18.36 2.57
C LYS A 83 -15.61 16.92 3.06
N SER A 84 -14.48 16.24 3.21
CA SER A 84 -14.42 14.89 3.78
C SER A 84 -14.96 14.85 5.21
N TYR A 85 -14.57 15.82 6.05
CA TYR A 85 -15.13 15.96 7.39
C TYR A 85 -16.65 16.19 7.37
N GLN A 86 -17.16 17.03 6.47
CA GLN A 86 -18.59 17.29 6.33
C GLN A 86 -19.36 16.00 5.98
N ALA A 87 -18.86 15.22 5.03
CA ALA A 87 -19.47 13.96 4.63
C ALA A 87 -19.49 12.96 5.80
N LEU A 88 -18.37 12.79 6.49
CA LEU A 88 -18.27 11.90 7.65
C LEU A 88 -19.15 12.36 8.82
N ALA A 89 -19.26 13.67 9.05
CA ALA A 89 -20.11 14.23 10.10
C ALA A 89 -21.60 13.93 9.85
N LYS A 90 -22.05 13.97 8.58
CA LYS A 90 -23.41 13.55 8.20
C LYS A 90 -23.64 12.06 8.45
N LEU A 91 -22.67 11.21 8.10
CA LEU A 91 -22.75 9.77 8.36
C LEU A 91 -22.79 9.43 9.86
N TYR A 92 -21.98 10.13 10.65
CA TYR A 92 -22.00 9.98 12.11
C TYR A 92 -23.34 10.40 12.72
N LYS A 93 -23.87 11.55 12.31
CA LYS A 93 -25.20 12.02 12.76
C LYS A 93 -26.34 11.08 12.40
N SER A 94 -26.23 10.35 11.29
CA SER A 94 -27.20 9.33 10.86
C SER A 94 -26.97 7.95 11.47
N GLY A 95 -26.05 7.80 12.42
CA GLY A 95 -25.76 6.52 13.09
C GLY A 95 -25.00 5.50 12.23
N LYS A 96 -24.66 5.84 10.98
CA LYS A 96 -23.94 4.95 10.04
C LYS A 96 -22.45 4.81 10.34
N LEU A 97 -21.94 5.56 11.31
CA LEU A 97 -20.52 5.60 11.65
C LEU A 97 -20.36 5.55 13.18
N ARG A 98 -19.55 4.60 13.66
CA ARG A 98 -19.33 4.38 15.10
C ARG A 98 -18.54 5.51 15.77
N ASP A 99 -17.48 5.96 15.09
CA ASP A 99 -16.52 6.91 15.66
C ASP A 99 -16.82 8.36 15.27
N LYS A 100 -16.78 9.28 16.22
CA LYS A 100 -17.00 10.69 15.92
C LYS A 100 -15.86 11.25 15.03
N PRO A 101 -16.16 11.80 13.84
CA PRO A 101 -15.15 12.39 12.98
C PRO A 101 -14.58 13.66 13.62
N ARG A 102 -13.31 13.93 13.35
CA ARG A 102 -12.58 15.09 13.89
C ARG A 102 -12.37 16.13 12.81
N VAL A 103 -12.60 17.39 13.15
CA VAL A 103 -12.30 18.54 12.28
C VAL A 103 -10.79 18.52 11.95
N PRO A 104 -10.38 18.89 10.72
CA PRO A 104 -8.98 19.00 10.36
C PRO A 104 -8.15 19.79 11.40
N LYS A 105 -7.00 19.21 11.77
CA LYS A 105 -6.08 19.75 12.78
C LYS A 105 -4.94 20.50 12.12
N TYR A 106 -4.39 21.47 12.84
CA TYR A 106 -3.15 22.15 12.44
C TYR A 106 -2.01 21.16 12.28
N ARG A 107 -1.15 21.42 11.30
CA ARG A 107 0.14 20.76 11.12
C ARG A 107 1.12 21.26 12.18
N LYS A 108 2.10 20.42 12.52
CA LYS A 108 3.13 20.75 13.52
C LYS A 108 3.94 21.99 13.11
N LYS A 109 4.24 22.87 14.07
CA LYS A 109 5.15 24.01 13.88
C LYS A 109 6.53 23.49 13.49
N GLY A 110 7.20 24.15 12.55
CA GLY A 110 8.48 23.71 11.98
C GLY A 110 8.38 22.46 11.09
N GLY A 111 7.18 21.92 10.87
CA GLY A 111 6.96 20.83 9.93
C GLY A 111 6.98 21.30 8.47
N MET A 112 7.01 20.32 7.57
CA MET A 112 6.93 20.54 6.13
C MET A 112 5.65 19.90 5.56
N ALA A 113 5.17 20.42 4.43
CA ALA A 113 4.02 19.91 3.70
C ALA A 113 4.39 19.58 2.25
N VAL A 114 3.55 18.76 1.61
CA VAL A 114 3.72 18.41 0.19
C VAL A 114 3.43 19.64 -0.66
N VAL A 115 4.28 19.90 -1.65
CA VAL A 115 4.08 20.96 -2.65
C VAL A 115 3.87 20.30 -4.00
N SER A 116 2.77 20.65 -4.67
CA SER A 116 2.42 20.08 -5.97
C SER A 116 2.54 21.14 -7.07
N TYR A 117 3.04 20.71 -8.22
CA TYR A 117 3.28 21.49 -9.43
C TYR A 117 2.52 20.84 -10.58
N PRO A 118 1.43 21.47 -11.08
CA PRO A 118 0.81 21.04 -12.32
C PRO A 118 1.82 21.07 -13.47
N ALA A 119 1.83 20.04 -14.33
CA ALA A 119 2.84 19.88 -15.37
C ALA A 119 2.95 21.08 -16.31
N ARG A 120 1.83 21.78 -16.60
CA ARG A 120 1.80 23.01 -17.41
C ARG A 120 2.72 24.13 -16.91
N TRP A 121 3.14 24.09 -15.65
CA TRP A 121 4.02 25.10 -15.02
C TRP A 121 5.47 24.66 -14.88
N VAL A 122 5.79 23.44 -15.30
CA VAL A 122 7.15 22.91 -15.31
C VAL A 122 7.62 22.88 -16.75
N LYS A 123 8.87 23.31 -17.00
CA LYS A 123 9.47 23.25 -18.33
C LYS A 123 10.57 22.20 -18.34
N LEU A 124 10.67 21.43 -19.41
CA LEU A 124 11.81 20.55 -19.66
C LEU A 124 12.74 21.24 -20.66
N LYS A 125 14.00 21.44 -20.30
CA LYS A 125 15.05 21.96 -21.18
C LYS A 125 16.36 21.23 -20.89
N ASP A 126 17.03 20.71 -21.92
CA ASP A 126 18.33 20.05 -21.80
C ASP A 126 18.37 18.94 -20.71
N GLY A 127 17.30 18.14 -20.64
CA GLY A 127 17.15 17.07 -19.64
C GLY A 127 16.84 17.54 -18.20
N GLN A 128 16.69 18.85 -17.99
CA GLN A 128 16.40 19.46 -16.69
C GLN A 128 14.96 19.96 -16.60
N LEU A 129 14.30 19.63 -15.49
CA LEU A 129 13.00 20.13 -15.09
C LEU A 129 13.18 21.47 -14.38
N LYS A 130 12.62 22.53 -14.95
CA LYS A 130 12.63 23.88 -14.41
C LYS A 130 11.36 24.16 -13.61
N PHE A 131 11.53 24.34 -12.30
CA PHE A 131 10.48 24.66 -11.35
C PHE A 131 10.58 26.12 -10.93
N SER A 132 9.64 26.93 -11.39
CA SER A 132 9.57 28.35 -10.99
C SER A 132 9.02 28.55 -9.58
N LEU A 133 9.53 29.57 -8.90
CA LEU A 133 9.17 29.96 -7.54
C LEU A 133 8.15 31.12 -7.54
N GLY A 134 7.77 31.57 -6.35
CA GLY A 134 6.91 32.75 -6.18
C GLY A 134 7.66 34.06 -6.39
N ASN A 135 6.97 35.11 -6.82
CA ASN A 135 7.57 36.44 -7.03
C ASN A 135 8.22 36.99 -5.76
N GLN A 136 7.70 36.62 -4.59
CA GLN A 136 8.25 37.04 -3.31
C GLN A 136 9.64 36.44 -3.05
N VAL A 137 9.88 35.20 -3.48
CA VAL A 137 11.18 34.54 -3.39
C VAL A 137 12.19 35.21 -4.31
N LYS A 138 11.76 35.58 -5.53
CA LYS A 138 12.60 36.37 -6.43
C LYS A 138 12.99 37.71 -5.80
N ALA A 139 12.04 38.40 -5.16
CA ALA A 139 12.30 39.67 -4.50
C ALA A 139 13.22 39.55 -3.27
N TRP A 140 13.10 38.48 -2.48
CA TRP A 140 13.89 38.29 -1.27
C TRP A 140 15.28 37.71 -1.51
N PHE A 141 15.39 36.78 -2.45
CA PHE A 141 16.59 35.95 -2.62
C PHE A 141 17.22 36.06 -4.02
N GLY A 142 16.59 36.77 -4.96
CA GLY A 142 17.04 36.82 -6.36
C GLY A 142 16.80 35.52 -7.14
N ILE A 143 16.15 34.51 -6.53
CA ILE A 143 15.93 33.19 -7.12
C ILE A 143 14.51 33.11 -7.68
N ASP A 144 14.37 32.83 -8.97
CA ASP A 144 13.06 32.70 -9.64
C ASP A 144 12.73 31.25 -10.04
N HIS A 145 13.71 30.35 -10.06
CA HIS A 145 13.53 28.94 -10.35
C HIS A 145 14.65 28.07 -9.77
N PHE A 146 14.40 26.77 -9.75
CA PHE A 146 15.41 25.73 -9.52
C PHE A 146 15.27 24.60 -10.54
N LEU A 147 16.33 23.80 -10.70
CA LEU A 147 16.42 22.72 -11.68
C LEU A 147 16.56 21.37 -10.99
N LEU A 148 15.91 20.34 -11.54
CA LEU A 148 16.14 18.94 -11.16
C LEU A 148 16.18 18.06 -12.41
N PRO A 149 16.97 16.96 -12.40
CA PRO A 149 17.06 16.10 -13.57
C PRO A 149 15.74 15.38 -13.85
N MET A 150 15.38 15.27 -15.14
CA MET A 150 14.29 14.43 -15.59
C MET A 150 14.75 12.96 -15.64
N PRO A 151 14.00 12.01 -15.04
CA PRO A 151 14.32 10.59 -15.16
C PRO A 151 14.15 10.10 -16.61
N SER A 152 15.05 9.24 -17.07
CA SER A 152 15.08 8.72 -18.44
C SER A 152 13.95 7.74 -18.77
N ASN A 153 13.31 7.15 -17.76
CA ASN A 153 12.32 6.09 -17.94
C ASN A 153 10.87 6.61 -18.03
N LEU A 154 10.65 7.93 -18.02
CA LEU A 154 9.34 8.56 -18.11
C LEU A 154 9.30 9.54 -19.27
N ASP A 155 8.18 9.58 -19.98
CA ASP A 155 7.91 10.62 -20.96
C ASP A 155 7.34 11.86 -20.24
N PHE A 156 7.99 13.00 -20.44
CA PHE A 156 7.57 14.28 -19.88
C PHE A 156 6.13 14.65 -20.27
N LYS A 157 5.69 14.34 -21.49
CA LYS A 157 4.35 14.67 -21.98
C LYS A 157 3.24 13.89 -21.27
N SER A 158 3.56 12.73 -20.69
CA SER A 158 2.61 11.90 -19.96
C SER A 158 2.33 12.37 -18.53
N ILE A 159 3.15 13.29 -18.01
CA ILE A 159 3.09 13.75 -16.63
C ILE A 159 2.01 14.83 -16.49
N ASN A 160 1.15 14.65 -15.49
CA ASN A 160 0.11 15.61 -15.13
C ASN A 160 0.53 16.51 -13.98
N GLU A 161 1.30 15.98 -13.03
CA GLU A 161 1.67 16.68 -11.81
C GLU A 161 3.00 16.16 -11.25
N PHE A 162 3.78 17.08 -10.68
CA PHE A 162 5.00 16.82 -9.94
C PHE A 162 4.76 17.15 -8.46
N ARG A 163 5.10 16.26 -7.52
CA ARG A 163 4.92 16.52 -6.08
C ARG A 163 6.21 16.40 -5.31
N PHE A 164 6.58 17.44 -4.59
CA PHE A 164 7.66 17.43 -3.63
C PHE A 164 7.15 16.91 -2.29
N VAL A 165 7.61 15.73 -1.89
CA VAL A 165 7.16 15.05 -0.67
C VAL A 165 8.29 15.01 0.36
N PRO A 166 8.23 15.85 1.41
CA PRO A 166 9.17 15.78 2.52
C PRO A 166 8.86 14.55 3.39
N ARG A 167 9.88 13.72 3.65
CA ARG A 167 9.73 12.50 4.45
C ARG A 167 11.04 12.14 5.16
N ASN A 168 10.98 12.07 6.49
CA ASN A 168 12.08 11.58 7.33
C ASN A 168 13.45 12.21 7.01
N GLY A 169 13.51 13.53 6.78
CA GLY A 169 14.76 14.23 6.48
C GLY A 169 15.22 14.15 5.02
N CYS A 170 14.41 13.59 4.13
CA CYS A 170 14.66 13.54 2.69
C CYS A 170 13.48 14.13 1.89
N PHE A 171 13.71 14.40 0.61
CA PHE A 171 12.65 14.79 -0.33
C PHE A 171 12.50 13.76 -1.44
N TYR A 172 11.25 13.49 -1.79
CA TYR A 172 10.92 12.75 -3.01
C TYR A 172 10.29 13.68 -4.02
N LEU A 173 10.69 13.55 -5.28
CA LEU A 173 9.93 14.05 -6.42
C LEU A 173 9.03 12.92 -6.91
N GLU A 174 7.73 13.10 -6.74
CA GLU A 174 6.74 12.20 -7.30
C GLU A 174 6.26 12.70 -8.65
N PHE A 175 6.20 11.78 -9.60
CA PHE A 175 5.74 12.02 -10.96
C PHE A 175 4.38 11.35 -11.10
N VAL A 176 3.31 12.13 -11.19
CA VAL A 176 1.94 11.64 -11.38
C VAL A 176 1.62 11.70 -12.86
N TYR A 177 1.36 10.55 -13.48
CA TYR A 177 1.20 10.42 -14.92
C TYR A 177 -0.01 9.54 -15.26
N LYS A 178 -0.65 9.80 -16.39
CA LYS A 178 -1.73 8.93 -16.89
C LYS A 178 -1.10 7.61 -17.35
N GLN A 179 -1.59 6.49 -16.84
CA GLN A 179 -1.20 5.18 -17.36
C GLN A 179 -2.01 4.87 -18.61
N SER A 180 -1.38 4.21 -19.58
CA SER A 180 -2.07 3.61 -20.73
C SER A 180 -3.11 2.60 -20.25
N ASP A 181 -4.24 2.57 -20.95
CA ASP A 181 -5.25 1.55 -20.72
C ASP A 181 -4.68 0.19 -21.15
N ILE A 182 -4.99 -0.85 -20.37
CA ILE A 182 -4.50 -2.21 -20.59
C ILE A 182 -5.71 -3.07 -20.92
N GLU A 183 -5.58 -3.91 -21.93
CA GLU A 183 -6.62 -4.88 -22.25
C GLU A 183 -6.84 -5.86 -21.09
N PRO A 184 -8.08 -6.03 -20.62
CA PRO A 184 -8.41 -7.01 -19.60
C PRO A 184 -8.02 -8.43 -20.01
N VAL A 185 -7.59 -9.24 -19.04
CA VAL A 185 -7.39 -10.68 -19.25
C VAL A 185 -8.71 -11.34 -19.63
N GLN A 186 -8.66 -12.23 -20.62
CA GLN A 186 -9.82 -13.05 -20.98
C GLN A 186 -10.28 -13.89 -19.79
N THR A 187 -11.59 -13.98 -19.60
CA THR A 187 -12.15 -14.78 -18.52
C THR A 187 -11.87 -16.25 -18.79
N SER A 188 -11.02 -16.85 -17.98
CA SER A 188 -10.82 -18.29 -17.89
C SER A 188 -11.57 -18.84 -16.67
N GLY A 189 -11.77 -20.16 -16.59
CA GLY A 189 -12.19 -20.83 -15.36
C GLY A 189 -11.06 -20.94 -14.31
N ASN A 190 -9.85 -20.48 -14.63
CA ASN A 190 -8.67 -20.71 -13.79
C ASN A 190 -8.58 -19.70 -12.65
N ALA A 191 -8.43 -20.22 -11.43
CA ALA A 191 -8.34 -19.42 -10.22
C ALA A 191 -7.05 -19.69 -9.44
N LEU A 192 -6.62 -18.71 -8.66
CA LEU A 192 -5.46 -18.79 -7.78
C LEU A 192 -5.85 -18.48 -6.34
N GLY A 193 -5.68 -19.47 -5.47
CA GLY A 193 -5.85 -19.36 -4.03
C GLY A 193 -4.59 -18.84 -3.37
N ILE A 194 -4.74 -17.93 -2.43
CA ILE A 194 -3.62 -17.31 -1.71
C ILE A 194 -3.86 -17.38 -0.21
N ASP A 195 -2.87 -17.91 0.49
CA ASP A 195 -2.76 -17.85 1.95
C ASP A 195 -1.58 -16.95 2.34
N PRO A 196 -1.83 -15.77 2.96
CA PRO A 196 -0.77 -14.89 3.42
C PRO A 196 -0.15 -15.37 4.74
N GLY A 197 1.17 -15.31 4.84
CA GLY A 197 1.90 -15.70 6.06
C GLY A 197 3.08 -14.79 6.38
N LEU A 198 3.88 -15.20 7.38
CA LEU A 198 5.08 -14.49 7.80
C LEU A 198 6.36 -15.03 7.13
N ASN A 199 6.61 -16.34 7.23
CA ASN A 199 7.80 -16.96 6.66
C ASN A 199 7.61 -17.25 5.18
N ASN A 200 6.45 -17.79 4.82
CA ASN A 200 5.97 -17.80 3.44
C ASN A 200 5.05 -16.59 3.35
N TRP A 201 5.49 -15.54 2.67
CA TRP A 201 4.74 -14.29 2.66
C TRP A 201 3.40 -14.46 1.95
N LEU A 202 3.44 -15.10 0.78
CA LEU A 202 2.28 -15.62 0.08
C LEU A 202 2.53 -17.08 -0.26
N THR A 203 1.54 -17.93 0.00
CA THR A 203 1.49 -19.31 -0.47
C THR A 203 0.34 -19.43 -1.45
N CYS A 204 0.64 -19.86 -2.67
CA CYS A 204 -0.29 -19.78 -3.80
C CYS A 204 -0.52 -21.14 -4.44
N VAL A 205 -1.78 -21.49 -4.72
CA VAL A 205 -2.17 -22.71 -5.44
C VAL A 205 -3.19 -22.38 -6.51
N SER A 206 -2.92 -22.80 -7.74
CA SER A 206 -3.79 -22.65 -8.89
C SER A 206 -4.71 -23.85 -9.04
N THR A 207 -5.88 -23.62 -9.62
CA THR A 207 -6.80 -24.68 -10.07
C THR A 207 -6.16 -25.60 -11.10
N THR A 208 -5.14 -25.13 -11.83
CA THR A 208 -4.36 -25.89 -12.81
C THR A 208 -3.26 -26.78 -12.21
N GLY A 209 -3.37 -27.14 -10.92
CA GLY A 209 -2.41 -27.98 -10.21
C GLY A 209 -1.03 -27.35 -9.93
N LYS A 210 -0.79 -26.08 -10.30
CA LYS A 210 0.48 -25.38 -10.05
C LYS A 210 0.50 -24.69 -8.70
N SER A 211 1.65 -24.68 -8.03
CA SER A 211 1.82 -23.97 -6.76
C SER A 211 3.16 -23.28 -6.61
N PHE A 212 3.17 -22.19 -5.83
CA PHE A 212 4.40 -21.45 -5.52
C PHE A 212 4.32 -20.72 -4.19
N ILE A 213 5.49 -20.34 -3.69
CA ILE A 213 5.65 -19.57 -2.45
C ILE A 213 6.51 -18.35 -2.72
N ILE A 214 6.07 -17.18 -2.26
CA ILE A 214 6.92 -15.98 -2.14
C ILE A 214 7.51 -15.96 -0.73
N ASP A 215 8.83 -15.99 -0.62
CA ASP A 215 9.53 -16.04 0.67
C ASP A 215 9.44 -14.71 1.43
N GLY A 216 8.99 -14.75 2.69
CA GLY A 216 8.88 -13.61 3.60
C GLY A 216 10.06 -13.43 4.54
N ARG A 217 11.01 -14.37 4.58
CA ARG A 217 12.15 -14.34 5.53
C ARG A 217 13.01 -13.08 5.40
N LYS A 218 13.22 -12.56 4.19
CA LYS A 218 13.94 -11.30 3.95
C LYS A 218 13.25 -10.10 4.59
N ILE A 219 11.92 -10.01 4.46
CA ILE A 219 11.15 -8.91 5.05
C ILE A 219 11.21 -8.98 6.57
N LYS A 220 11.06 -10.20 7.09
CA LYS A 220 11.19 -10.47 8.51
C LYS A 220 12.56 -10.03 9.05
N SER A 221 13.66 -10.39 8.38
CA SER A 221 15.02 -10.03 8.81
C SER A 221 15.25 -8.52 8.77
N GLN A 222 14.80 -7.83 7.71
CA GLN A 222 14.86 -6.38 7.60
C GLN A 222 14.09 -5.68 8.72
N ASN A 223 12.88 -6.18 9.03
CA ASN A 223 12.06 -5.61 10.10
C ASN A 223 12.66 -5.87 11.49
N GLN A 224 13.21 -7.06 11.73
CA GLN A 224 13.93 -7.40 12.96
C GLN A 224 15.15 -6.50 13.17
N TRP A 225 15.95 -6.28 12.12
CA TRP A 225 17.11 -5.39 12.17
C TRP A 225 16.69 -3.95 12.51
N TYR A 226 15.64 -3.44 11.85
CA TYR A 226 15.07 -2.12 12.16
C TYR A 226 14.66 -2.00 13.62
N ASN A 227 13.91 -2.97 14.16
CA ASN A 227 13.50 -2.97 15.56
C ASN A 227 14.69 -2.97 16.52
N LYS A 228 15.74 -3.74 16.23
CA LYS A 228 16.98 -3.76 17.02
C LYS A 228 17.64 -2.38 17.04
N GLN A 229 17.70 -1.70 15.90
CA GLN A 229 18.27 -0.34 15.81
C GLN A 229 17.41 0.69 16.57
N VAL A 230 16.09 0.66 16.41
CA VAL A 230 15.18 1.57 17.13
C VAL A 230 15.30 1.37 18.65
N ALA A 231 15.31 0.12 19.12
CA ALA A 231 15.47 -0.19 20.55
C ALA A 231 16.82 0.33 21.10
N LYS A 232 17.91 0.19 20.34
CA LYS A 232 19.22 0.72 20.72
C LYS A 232 19.20 2.25 20.83
N ILE A 233 18.61 2.95 19.85
CA ILE A 233 18.59 4.42 19.82
C ILE A 233 17.66 5.01 20.89
N LYS A 234 16.53 4.34 21.18
CA LYS A 234 15.56 4.78 22.19
C LYS A 234 15.88 4.35 23.63
N LYS A 235 16.95 3.56 23.84
CA LYS A 235 17.35 3.12 25.18
C LYS A 235 17.62 4.33 26.08
N GLY A 236 16.92 4.42 27.21
CA GLY A 236 17.06 5.53 28.17
C GLY A 236 16.45 6.86 27.71
N LYS A 237 15.63 6.86 26.65
CA LYS A 237 14.99 8.07 26.11
C LYS A 237 13.47 8.04 26.32
N PRO A 238 12.79 9.21 26.31
CA PRO A 238 11.33 9.28 26.34
C PRO A 238 10.66 8.45 25.24
N GLN A 239 9.43 7.99 25.48
CA GLN A 239 8.68 7.14 24.55
C GLN A 239 8.50 7.79 23.17
N ASP A 240 8.28 9.10 23.15
CA ASP A 240 8.07 9.94 21.97
C ASP A 240 9.36 10.46 21.32
N TYR A 241 10.52 10.06 21.84
CA TYR A 241 11.82 10.47 21.31
C TYR A 241 11.94 10.21 19.79
N TRP A 242 12.42 11.23 19.09
CA TRP A 242 12.65 11.22 17.64
C TRP A 242 13.84 12.12 17.28
N ASP A 243 14.81 11.57 16.55
CA ASP A 243 15.99 12.27 16.04
C ASP A 243 16.21 11.97 14.54
N GLU A 244 17.19 12.64 13.94
CA GLU A 244 17.56 12.45 12.53
C GLU A 244 18.03 11.01 12.26
N ARG A 245 18.72 10.39 13.22
CA ARG A 245 19.17 8.99 13.11
C ARG A 245 17.98 8.03 12.98
N LEU A 246 16.94 8.20 13.81
CA LEU A 246 15.69 7.45 13.74
C LEU A 246 14.95 7.69 12.41
N ALA A 247 14.94 8.94 11.95
CA ALA A 247 14.35 9.30 10.65
C ALA A 247 15.04 8.53 9.51
N ASN A 248 16.37 8.56 9.47
CA ASN A 248 17.18 7.89 8.44
C ASN A 248 17.00 6.38 8.40
N ILE A 249 17.05 5.69 9.56
CA ILE A 249 16.83 4.23 9.59
C ILE A 249 15.38 3.87 9.24
N THR A 250 14.42 4.70 9.64
CA THR A 250 13.00 4.50 9.30
C THR A 250 12.78 4.68 7.81
N GLU A 251 13.44 5.64 7.18
CA GLU A 251 13.35 5.87 5.75
C GLU A 251 14.01 4.76 4.93
N LYS A 252 15.18 4.27 5.35
CA LYS A 252 15.81 3.09 4.76
C LYS A 252 14.87 1.89 4.81
N ARG A 253 14.29 1.59 5.97
CA ARG A 253 13.32 0.50 6.14
C ARG A 253 12.10 0.69 5.26
N ASN A 254 11.54 1.90 5.21
CA ASN A 254 10.37 2.20 4.38
C ASN A 254 10.61 1.96 2.89
N ARG A 255 11.77 2.38 2.38
CA ARG A 255 12.19 2.11 0.99
C ARG A 255 12.32 0.61 0.71
N GLN A 256 12.99 -0.13 1.58
CA GLN A 256 13.13 -1.58 1.47
C GLN A 256 11.78 -2.31 1.46
N MET A 257 10.87 -1.94 2.36
CA MET A 257 9.53 -2.53 2.41
C MET A 257 8.72 -2.22 1.14
N ARG A 258 8.75 -0.98 0.66
CA ARG A 258 8.08 -0.58 -0.59
C ARG A 258 8.62 -1.36 -1.79
N ASP A 259 9.93 -1.51 -1.91
CA ASP A 259 10.58 -2.28 -2.96
C ASP A 259 10.16 -3.76 -2.94
N ASN A 260 10.21 -4.40 -1.76
CA ASN A 260 9.79 -5.80 -1.61
C ASN A 260 8.32 -6.01 -1.99
N ILE A 261 7.41 -5.10 -1.56
CA ILE A 261 5.99 -5.17 -1.92
C ILE A 261 5.81 -5.09 -3.44
N ASN A 262 6.45 -4.11 -4.09
CA ASN A 262 6.29 -3.91 -5.52
C ASN A 262 6.88 -5.07 -6.34
N LYS A 263 8.02 -5.63 -5.93
CA LYS A 263 8.62 -6.81 -6.58
C LYS A 263 7.72 -8.03 -6.42
N ALA A 264 7.23 -8.31 -5.21
CA ALA A 264 6.32 -9.43 -4.97
C ALA A 264 5.02 -9.29 -5.76
N ALA A 265 4.38 -8.12 -5.74
CA ALA A 265 3.14 -7.88 -6.45
C ALA A 265 3.31 -7.97 -7.98
N LYS A 266 4.39 -7.41 -8.52
CA LYS A 266 4.67 -7.49 -9.97
C LYS A 266 4.98 -8.92 -10.41
N PHE A 267 5.76 -9.65 -9.63
CA PHE A 267 6.02 -11.08 -9.88
C PHE A 267 4.71 -11.87 -9.85
N PHE A 268 3.90 -11.68 -8.81
CA PHE A 268 2.62 -12.36 -8.62
C PHE A 268 1.68 -12.17 -9.82
N ILE A 269 1.51 -10.93 -10.29
CA ILE A 269 0.64 -10.63 -11.42
C ILE A 269 1.20 -11.19 -12.72
N ASN A 270 2.50 -11.06 -12.96
CA ASN A 270 3.13 -11.66 -14.14
C ASN A 270 2.95 -13.19 -14.15
N TRP A 271 3.00 -13.83 -12.98
CA TRP A 271 2.71 -15.26 -12.85
C TRP A 271 1.26 -15.59 -13.20
N CYS A 272 0.30 -14.78 -12.73
CA CYS A 272 -1.12 -14.93 -13.07
C CYS A 272 -1.35 -14.82 -14.58
N LEU A 273 -0.77 -13.80 -15.22
CA LEU A 273 -0.89 -13.57 -16.66
C LEU A 273 -0.33 -14.74 -17.48
N ARG A 274 0.84 -15.27 -17.09
CA ARG A 274 1.47 -16.42 -17.78
C ARG A 274 0.68 -17.72 -17.65
N ASN A 275 -0.06 -17.88 -16.56
CA ASN A 275 -0.86 -19.08 -16.29
C ASN A 275 -2.35 -18.86 -16.57
N GLN A 276 -2.70 -17.78 -17.28
CA GLN A 276 -4.07 -17.46 -17.68
C GLN A 276 -5.06 -17.48 -16.51
N ILE A 277 -4.64 -16.95 -15.35
CA ILE A 277 -5.49 -16.84 -14.17
C ILE A 277 -6.40 -15.63 -14.33
N SER A 278 -7.72 -15.85 -14.31
CA SER A 278 -8.73 -14.79 -14.38
C SER A 278 -9.25 -14.38 -13.00
N THR A 279 -9.13 -15.26 -12.00
CA THR A 279 -9.68 -15.06 -10.66
C THR A 279 -8.64 -15.30 -9.58
N VAL A 280 -8.51 -14.36 -8.64
CA VAL A 280 -7.61 -14.44 -7.48
C VAL A 280 -8.44 -14.42 -6.21
N VAL A 281 -8.26 -15.43 -5.37
CA VAL A 281 -8.93 -15.59 -4.08
C VAL A 281 -7.91 -15.42 -2.96
N PHE A 282 -8.02 -14.32 -2.23
CA PHE A 282 -7.08 -13.92 -1.19
C PHE A 282 -7.65 -14.21 0.20
N GLY A 283 -7.02 -15.13 0.92
CA GLY A 283 -7.29 -15.38 2.33
C GLY A 283 -7.00 -14.13 3.16
N TRP A 284 -7.98 -13.65 3.94
CA TRP A 284 -7.78 -12.51 4.82
C TRP A 284 -8.64 -12.58 6.08
N ASN A 285 -7.98 -12.58 7.23
CA ASN A 285 -8.63 -12.39 8.52
C ASN A 285 -8.55 -10.90 8.94
N GLN A 286 -9.69 -10.20 8.93
CA GLN A 286 -9.76 -8.77 9.28
C GLN A 286 -9.24 -8.46 10.71
N ARG A 287 -9.36 -9.42 11.64
CA ARG A 287 -8.89 -9.32 13.03
C ARG A 287 -7.37 -9.49 13.20
N ASN A 288 -6.60 -9.72 12.14
CA ASN A 288 -5.14 -9.83 12.22
C ASN A 288 -4.44 -8.51 12.63
N LYS A 289 -5.15 -7.37 12.60
CA LYS A 289 -4.63 -6.07 13.08
C LYS A 289 -4.95 -5.80 14.56
N ASP A 290 -5.96 -6.46 15.12
CA ASP A 290 -6.44 -6.23 16.48
C ASP A 290 -5.91 -7.32 17.40
N GLY A 291 -4.65 -7.15 17.84
CA GLY A 291 -4.11 -7.89 18.97
C GLY A 291 -4.27 -9.41 18.88
N ILE A 292 -3.74 -10.01 17.82
CA ILE A 292 -3.68 -11.47 17.66
C ILE A 292 -3.24 -12.14 18.99
N LYS A 293 -3.98 -13.07 19.59
CA LYS A 293 -3.47 -13.80 20.79
C LYS A 293 -2.52 -14.95 20.40
N ILE A 294 -1.52 -14.70 19.53
CA ILE A 294 -0.51 -15.69 19.07
C ILE A 294 0.82 -15.50 19.83
N GLY A 295 0.85 -14.59 20.81
CA GLY A 295 1.97 -14.31 21.71
C GLY A 295 2.65 -12.97 21.44
N LYS A 296 3.18 -12.30 22.48
CA LYS A 296 3.75 -10.94 22.43
C LYS A 296 4.78 -10.77 21.28
N LYS A 297 5.65 -11.75 21.06
CA LYS A 297 6.70 -11.73 20.04
C LYS A 297 6.15 -11.84 18.61
N ASN A 298 5.22 -12.76 18.38
CA ASN A 298 4.60 -12.95 17.05
C ASN A 298 3.71 -11.76 16.67
N ASN A 299 3.05 -11.12 17.63
CA ASN A 299 2.26 -9.92 17.39
C ASN A 299 3.10 -8.74 16.92
N GLN A 300 4.23 -8.49 17.58
CA GLN A 300 5.13 -7.40 17.18
C GLN A 300 5.68 -7.62 15.77
N GLU A 301 5.98 -8.87 15.40
CA GLU A 301 6.42 -9.22 14.04
C GLU A 301 5.28 -9.07 13.01
N PHE A 302 4.06 -9.53 13.33
CA PHE A 302 2.92 -9.53 12.42
C PHE A 302 2.34 -8.13 12.18
N VAL A 303 2.21 -7.32 13.23
CA VAL A 303 1.66 -5.95 13.16
C VAL A 303 2.55 -5.03 12.32
N GLN A 304 3.86 -5.31 12.28
CA GLN A 304 4.80 -4.44 11.57
C GLN A 304 5.07 -4.85 10.13
N ILE A 305 4.75 -6.09 9.72
CA ILE A 305 4.93 -6.55 8.33
C ILE A 305 3.78 -6.00 7.47
N PRO A 306 4.07 -5.35 6.34
CA PRO A 306 3.07 -4.65 5.56
C PRO A 306 2.25 -5.56 4.63
N THR A 307 1.80 -6.74 5.09
CA THR A 307 1.02 -7.70 4.28
C THR A 307 -0.27 -7.07 3.76
N ALA A 308 -0.92 -6.20 4.56
CA ALA A 308 -2.09 -5.45 4.09
C ALA A 308 -1.76 -4.52 2.92
N ARG A 309 -0.55 -3.93 2.89
CA ARG A 309 -0.11 -3.12 1.75
C ARG A 309 0.17 -3.97 0.52
N LEU A 310 0.71 -5.19 0.70
CA LEU A 310 0.87 -6.15 -0.39
C LEU A 310 -0.49 -6.56 -0.97
N LYS A 311 -1.46 -6.92 -0.12
CA LYS A 311 -2.83 -7.24 -0.54
C LYS A 311 -3.42 -6.13 -1.39
N ASN A 312 -3.42 -4.89 -0.88
CA ASN A 312 -3.95 -3.74 -1.60
C ASN A 312 -3.22 -3.50 -2.93
N ARG A 313 -1.90 -3.73 -2.97
CA ARG A 313 -1.12 -3.60 -4.21
C ARG A 313 -1.44 -4.69 -5.23
N VAL A 314 -1.64 -5.94 -4.77
CA VAL A 314 -2.10 -7.05 -5.62
C VAL A 314 -3.49 -6.75 -6.16
N GLN A 315 -4.43 -6.35 -5.31
CA GLN A 315 -5.78 -5.96 -5.72
C GLN A 315 -5.76 -4.87 -6.79
N GLN A 316 -5.01 -3.79 -6.57
CA GLN A 316 -4.89 -2.71 -7.55
C GLN A 316 -4.38 -3.21 -8.91
N LEU A 317 -3.40 -4.11 -8.92
CA LEU A 317 -2.90 -4.68 -10.17
C LEU A 317 -3.91 -5.66 -10.79
N CYS A 318 -4.63 -6.44 -9.99
CA CYS A 318 -5.72 -7.27 -10.50
C CYS A 318 -6.78 -6.42 -11.22
N GLU A 319 -7.23 -5.33 -10.60
CA GLU A 319 -8.15 -4.35 -11.22
C GLU A 319 -7.57 -3.79 -12.52
N GLN A 320 -6.28 -3.44 -12.54
CA GLN A 320 -5.61 -2.91 -13.73
C GLN A 320 -5.55 -3.90 -14.91
N TYR A 321 -5.42 -5.20 -14.63
CA TYR A 321 -5.35 -6.25 -15.66
C TYR A 321 -6.70 -6.96 -15.88
N GLY A 322 -7.80 -6.51 -15.25
CA GLY A 322 -9.10 -7.17 -15.35
C GLY A 322 -9.19 -8.55 -14.68
N ILE A 323 -8.29 -8.86 -13.75
CA ILE A 323 -8.35 -10.09 -12.95
C ILE A 323 -9.32 -9.88 -11.79
N LYS A 324 -10.30 -10.78 -11.64
CA LYS A 324 -11.28 -10.72 -10.54
C LYS A 324 -10.59 -11.00 -9.21
N PHE A 325 -10.58 -10.02 -8.31
CA PHE A 325 -10.01 -10.17 -6.97
C PHE A 325 -11.11 -10.39 -5.92
N ILE A 326 -11.02 -11.47 -5.15
CA ILE A 326 -11.99 -11.87 -4.14
C ILE A 326 -11.27 -12.04 -2.80
N GLU A 327 -11.79 -11.40 -1.75
CA GLU A 327 -11.32 -11.60 -0.38
C GLU A 327 -12.18 -12.67 0.31
N THR A 328 -11.56 -13.61 1.03
CA THR A 328 -12.25 -14.71 1.72
C THR A 328 -11.68 -14.95 3.11
N GLU A 329 -12.54 -15.33 4.06
CA GLU A 329 -12.16 -15.57 5.46
C GLU A 329 -11.44 -16.92 5.66
N GLU A 330 -10.47 -16.99 6.57
CA GLU A 330 -9.57 -18.15 6.73
C GLU A 330 -9.94 -19.07 7.93
N SER A 331 -11.17 -19.01 8.43
CA SER A 331 -11.63 -19.83 9.56
C SER A 331 -11.48 -21.31 9.23
N TYR A 332 -10.83 -22.06 10.13
CA TYR A 332 -10.65 -23.52 10.07
C TYR A 332 -9.93 -24.08 8.84
N THR A 333 -9.52 -23.25 7.87
CA THR A 333 -8.68 -23.64 6.72
C THR A 333 -7.32 -24.19 7.19
N SER A 334 -6.91 -23.78 8.40
CA SER A 334 -5.71 -24.25 9.08
C SER A 334 -5.81 -25.59 9.78
N LYS A 335 -7.01 -26.15 9.91
CA LYS A 335 -7.24 -27.44 10.57
C LYS A 335 -7.77 -28.50 9.61
N ALA A 336 -8.68 -28.12 8.71
CA ALA A 336 -9.31 -29.03 7.76
C ALA A 336 -8.33 -29.66 6.76
N SER A 337 -8.41 -30.97 6.55
CA SER A 337 -7.71 -31.64 5.48
C SER A 337 -8.26 -31.23 4.12
N PHE A 338 -7.37 -30.87 3.20
CA PHE A 338 -7.80 -30.60 1.83
C PHE A 338 -8.11 -31.92 1.10
N LEU A 339 -7.18 -32.88 1.18
CA LEU A 339 -7.26 -34.16 0.48
C LEU A 339 -8.43 -35.03 0.95
N ASP A 340 -8.78 -34.98 2.24
CA ASP A 340 -9.90 -35.76 2.79
C ASP A 340 -11.25 -35.01 2.65
N GLN A 341 -11.28 -33.89 1.94
CA GLN A 341 -12.48 -33.08 1.70
C GLN A 341 -13.23 -32.63 2.97
N ASP A 342 -12.49 -32.37 4.06
CA ASP A 342 -13.08 -31.92 5.34
C ASP A 342 -14.04 -30.73 5.16
N PHE A 343 -15.18 -30.79 5.83
CA PHE A 343 -16.12 -29.66 5.90
C PHE A 343 -15.41 -28.41 6.45
N LEU A 344 -15.62 -27.26 5.79
CA LEU A 344 -15.00 -25.98 6.15
C LEU A 344 -16.04 -25.05 6.80
N PRO A 345 -16.13 -25.00 8.14
CA PRO A 345 -17.07 -24.11 8.80
C PRO A 345 -16.65 -22.63 8.68
N THR A 346 -17.63 -21.75 8.57
CA THR A 346 -17.45 -20.29 8.62
C THR A 346 -17.86 -19.76 10.00
N LEU A 347 -16.98 -18.99 10.65
CA LEU A 347 -17.27 -18.35 11.94
C LEU A 347 -18.45 -17.38 11.80
N GLY A 348 -19.58 -17.66 12.47
CA GLY A 348 -20.75 -16.77 12.53
C GLY A 348 -21.82 -16.97 11.43
N ALA A 349 -21.66 -17.96 10.55
CA ALA A 349 -22.74 -18.39 9.66
C ALA A 349 -23.78 -19.18 10.46
N LYS A 350 -25.09 -18.99 10.23
CA LYS A 350 -26.13 -19.83 10.88
C LYS A 350 -26.07 -21.25 10.30
N PRO A 351 -26.22 -22.31 11.14
CA PRO A 351 -26.61 -22.29 12.55
C PRO A 351 -25.44 -22.09 13.54
N ILE A 352 -24.20 -21.97 13.06
CA ILE A 352 -22.93 -21.79 13.80
C ILE A 352 -22.76 -20.35 14.35
N ARG A 353 -23.85 -19.70 14.78
CA ARG A 353 -23.77 -18.38 15.45
C ARG A 353 -23.43 -18.48 16.94
N GLU A 354 -23.61 -19.65 17.55
CA GLU A 354 -23.49 -19.80 19.01
C GLU A 354 -22.49 -20.88 19.45
N ALA A 355 -21.95 -21.70 18.54
CA ALA A 355 -21.03 -22.78 18.92
C ALA A 355 -19.69 -22.68 18.17
N CYS A 356 -18.58 -22.72 18.92
CA CYS A 356 -17.30 -23.13 18.35
C CYS A 356 -17.52 -24.51 17.68
N PRO A 357 -16.96 -24.81 16.48
CA PRO A 357 -17.12 -26.10 15.83
C PRO A 357 -16.70 -27.30 16.69
N SER A 358 -15.82 -27.10 17.66
CA SER A 358 -15.48 -28.11 18.68
C SER A 358 -16.65 -28.47 19.60
N GLY A 359 -17.54 -27.52 19.89
CA GLY A 359 -18.80 -27.74 20.62
C GLY A 359 -19.89 -28.37 19.76
N LEU A 360 -19.72 -28.40 18.43
CA LEU A 360 -20.59 -29.10 17.47
C LEU A 360 -20.00 -30.46 17.04
N GLY A 361 -18.98 -30.96 17.73
CA GLY A 361 -18.35 -32.26 17.42
C GLY A 361 -17.50 -32.27 16.14
N TRP A 362 -17.27 -31.13 15.48
CA TRP A 362 -16.42 -31.08 14.29
C TRP A 362 -14.96 -31.34 14.66
N LYS A 363 -14.37 -32.37 14.04
CA LYS A 363 -12.96 -32.73 14.18
C LYS A 363 -12.34 -32.84 12.78
N PRO A 364 -11.14 -32.28 12.56
CA PRO A 364 -10.44 -32.47 11.29
C PRO A 364 -10.01 -33.95 11.17
N SER A 365 -10.07 -34.48 9.95
CA SER A 365 -9.64 -35.85 9.65
C SER A 365 -8.12 -36.01 9.81
N GLY A 366 -7.37 -34.97 9.45
CA GLY A 366 -5.92 -34.94 9.49
C GLY A 366 -5.36 -34.12 10.66
N LYS A 367 -4.03 -34.11 10.77
CA LYS A 367 -3.34 -33.38 11.83
C LYS A 367 -2.06 -32.73 11.35
N ARG A 368 -1.76 -31.55 11.92
CA ARG A 368 -0.47 -30.90 11.73
C ARG A 368 0.58 -31.60 12.59
N ILE A 369 1.64 -32.11 11.98
CA ILE A 369 2.76 -32.76 12.71
C ILE A 369 3.69 -31.69 13.27
N ARG A 370 4.14 -30.78 12.40
CA ARG A 370 5.03 -29.68 12.76
C ARG A 370 4.81 -28.49 11.83
N ARG A 371 5.51 -27.39 12.08
CA ARG A 371 5.43 -26.21 11.20
C ARG A 371 5.81 -26.60 9.76
N GLY A 372 4.93 -26.27 8.82
CA GLY A 372 5.09 -26.59 7.40
C GLY A 372 4.70 -28.00 6.97
N LEU A 373 4.38 -28.93 7.89
CA LEU A 373 4.05 -30.32 7.56
C LEU A 373 2.70 -30.75 8.15
N TYR A 374 1.83 -31.26 7.29
CA TYR A 374 0.49 -31.77 7.63
C TYR A 374 0.34 -33.21 7.15
N ARG A 375 -0.43 -34.00 7.89
CA ARG A 375 -0.75 -35.39 7.57
C ARG A 375 -2.26 -35.56 7.39
N SER A 376 -2.69 -36.08 6.25
CA SER A 376 -4.09 -36.45 5.98
C SER A 376 -4.52 -37.70 6.77
N ALA A 377 -5.80 -38.06 6.69
CA ALA A 377 -6.32 -39.30 7.27
C ALA A 377 -5.63 -40.54 6.69
N ASN A 378 -5.35 -40.52 5.38
CA ASN A 378 -4.65 -41.58 4.65
C ASN A 378 -3.12 -41.57 4.87
N ASN A 379 -2.64 -40.91 5.92
CA ASN A 379 -1.22 -40.74 6.27
C ASN A 379 -0.35 -40.02 5.21
N GLU A 380 -0.96 -39.35 4.23
CA GLU A 380 -0.21 -38.61 3.23
C GLU A 380 0.34 -37.32 3.82
N LEU A 381 1.62 -37.08 3.57
CA LEU A 381 2.31 -35.88 4.00
C LEU A 381 2.23 -34.81 2.92
N ILE A 382 1.77 -33.62 3.32
CA ILE A 382 1.63 -32.45 2.47
C ILE A 382 2.14 -31.18 3.17
N ASN A 383 2.45 -30.15 2.38
CA ASN A 383 2.81 -28.85 2.92
C ASN A 383 1.58 -28.21 3.59
N ALA A 384 1.74 -27.86 4.87
CA ALA A 384 0.66 -27.27 5.64
C ALA A 384 0.16 -25.97 4.99
N ASP A 385 1.04 -25.05 4.61
CA ASP A 385 0.67 -23.72 4.11
C ASP A 385 -0.02 -23.83 2.72
N LEU A 386 0.42 -24.74 1.85
CA LEU A 386 -0.26 -24.99 0.57
C LEU A 386 -1.66 -25.57 0.74
N ARG A 387 -1.84 -26.46 1.72
CA ARG A 387 -3.16 -27.00 2.07
C ARG A 387 -4.09 -25.88 2.54
N HIS A 388 -3.59 -24.88 3.29
CA HIS A 388 -4.41 -23.73 3.66
C HIS A 388 -4.87 -22.96 2.42
N ALA A 389 -3.96 -22.66 1.47
CA ALA A 389 -4.31 -21.97 0.23
C ALA A 389 -5.35 -22.73 -0.61
N CYS A 390 -5.29 -24.07 -0.64
CA CYS A 390 -6.31 -24.88 -1.32
C CYS A 390 -7.67 -24.82 -0.62
N ASN A 391 -7.68 -24.85 0.72
CA ASN A 391 -8.90 -24.69 1.50
C ASN A 391 -9.53 -23.29 1.29
N ILE A 392 -8.73 -22.26 1.03
CA ILE A 392 -9.23 -20.93 0.66
C ILE A 392 -9.97 -20.97 -0.67
N LEU A 393 -9.42 -21.63 -1.69
CA LEU A 393 -10.14 -21.86 -2.95
C LEU A 393 -11.42 -22.65 -2.74
N ARG A 394 -11.35 -23.74 -1.97
CA ARG A 394 -12.51 -24.63 -1.75
C ARG A 394 -13.70 -23.90 -1.14
N LYS A 395 -13.48 -22.88 -0.29
CA LYS A 395 -14.57 -22.08 0.28
C LYS A 395 -15.41 -21.34 -0.75
N VAL A 396 -14.80 -20.96 -1.88
CA VAL A 396 -15.45 -20.19 -2.93
C VAL A 396 -15.67 -20.98 -4.22
N ALA A 397 -15.18 -22.23 -4.28
CA ALA A 397 -15.22 -23.05 -5.48
C ALA A 397 -16.64 -23.21 -6.03
N THR A 398 -17.61 -23.57 -5.18
CA THR A 398 -19.02 -23.71 -5.59
C THR A 398 -19.62 -22.39 -6.05
N GLN A 399 -19.31 -21.28 -5.37
CA GLN A 399 -19.85 -19.95 -5.71
C GLN A 399 -19.28 -19.41 -7.03
N LEU A 400 -18.06 -19.80 -7.38
CA LEU A 400 -17.34 -19.31 -8.55
C LEU A 400 -17.37 -20.30 -9.72
N GLY A 401 -17.95 -21.49 -9.55
CA GLY A 401 -17.95 -22.54 -10.57
C GLY A 401 -16.53 -23.01 -10.92
N VAL A 402 -15.63 -23.00 -9.94
CA VAL A 402 -14.20 -23.31 -10.15
C VAL A 402 -13.94 -24.79 -9.93
N ASP A 403 -13.32 -25.44 -10.92
CA ASP A 403 -12.89 -26.82 -10.83
C ASP A 403 -11.56 -26.95 -10.05
N LEU A 404 -11.50 -27.93 -9.15
CA LEU A 404 -10.33 -28.24 -8.31
C LEU A 404 -9.77 -29.65 -8.60
N ALA A 405 -10.25 -30.34 -9.64
CA ALA A 405 -9.83 -31.70 -9.97
C ALA A 405 -8.31 -31.84 -10.17
N GLU A 406 -7.65 -30.86 -10.79
CA GLU A 406 -6.19 -30.88 -11.00
C GLU A 406 -5.40 -30.50 -9.73
N VAL A 407 -6.05 -30.04 -8.66
CA VAL A 407 -5.40 -29.67 -7.39
C VAL A 407 -5.17 -30.94 -6.55
N GLY A 408 -4.23 -31.76 -6.99
CA GLY A 408 -3.86 -33.00 -6.30
C GLY A 408 -2.72 -32.86 -5.29
N ARG A 409 -2.29 -33.99 -4.72
CA ARG A 409 -1.13 -34.08 -3.80
C ARG A 409 0.16 -33.49 -4.38
N ALA A 410 0.38 -33.61 -5.69
CA ALA A 410 1.55 -33.05 -6.37
C ALA A 410 1.66 -31.53 -6.18
N ALA A 411 0.53 -30.80 -6.30
CA ALA A 411 0.46 -29.37 -6.08
C ALA A 411 0.83 -28.97 -4.63
N LEU A 412 0.71 -29.91 -3.68
CA LEU A 412 0.87 -29.69 -2.25
C LEU A 412 2.26 -30.06 -1.71
N ASN A 413 3.10 -30.76 -2.47
CA ASN A 413 4.38 -31.31 -1.97
C ASN A 413 5.61 -30.49 -2.36
N LEU A 414 5.65 -29.96 -3.59
CA LEU A 414 6.85 -29.34 -4.15
C LEU A 414 6.56 -27.95 -4.73
N PRO A 415 6.16 -26.96 -3.91
CA PRO A 415 5.97 -25.61 -4.40
C PRO A 415 7.30 -25.02 -4.85
N GLN A 416 7.29 -24.33 -5.97
CA GLN A 416 8.41 -23.51 -6.35
C GLN A 416 8.53 -22.32 -5.40
N ARG A 417 9.71 -22.13 -4.79
CA ARG A 417 9.95 -21.04 -3.85
C ARG A 417 10.72 -19.90 -4.51
N TYR A 418 10.14 -18.72 -4.48
CA TYR A 418 10.72 -17.50 -5.01
C TYR A 418 11.22 -16.59 -3.88
N ARG A 419 12.51 -16.28 -3.90
CA ARG A 419 13.13 -15.35 -2.95
C ARG A 419 13.05 -13.93 -3.49
N LEU A 420 12.72 -12.96 -2.63
CA LEU A 420 12.58 -11.56 -3.04
C LEU A 420 13.85 -10.96 -3.67
N ASP A 421 15.04 -11.46 -3.30
CA ASP A 421 16.32 -11.03 -3.89
C ASP A 421 16.51 -11.50 -5.33
N SER A 422 15.95 -12.66 -5.70
CA SER A 422 16.08 -13.22 -7.06
C SER A 422 15.03 -12.70 -8.03
N LEU A 423 14.00 -11.99 -7.54
CA LEU A 423 12.93 -11.44 -8.38
C LEU A 423 13.39 -10.29 -9.30
N SER A 424 14.53 -9.65 -9.02
CA SER A 424 14.98 -8.45 -9.74
C SER A 424 15.70 -8.68 -11.07
N SER A 425 15.98 -9.92 -11.48
CA SER A 425 16.76 -10.18 -12.72
C SER A 425 15.99 -10.95 -13.81
N GLN A 426 15.16 -11.93 -13.45
CA GLN A 426 14.55 -12.84 -14.44
C GLN A 426 13.19 -12.38 -15.00
N TYR A 427 12.43 -11.53 -14.30
CA TYR A 427 11.05 -11.21 -14.70
C TYR A 427 10.86 -9.80 -15.30
N CYS A 428 11.84 -8.89 -15.14
CA CYS A 428 11.79 -7.57 -15.78
C CYS A 428 12.05 -7.64 -17.30
N LYS A 429 12.89 -8.58 -17.76
CA LYS A 429 13.27 -8.69 -19.18
C LYS A 429 12.13 -9.19 -20.08
N HIS A 430 11.26 -10.07 -19.59
CA HIS A 430 10.25 -10.73 -20.43
C HIS A 430 8.99 -9.91 -20.72
N HIS A 431 8.81 -8.71 -20.14
CA HIS A 431 7.72 -7.80 -20.52
C HIS A 431 8.16 -6.61 -21.34
N ALA A 432 9.47 -6.34 -21.47
CA ALA A 432 9.97 -5.35 -22.43
C ALA A 432 9.64 -5.77 -23.88
N ALA A 433 9.51 -7.08 -24.15
CA ALA A 433 9.20 -7.61 -25.47
C ALA A 433 7.71 -7.52 -25.90
N ARG A 434 6.81 -6.97 -25.05
CA ARG A 434 5.37 -6.79 -25.39
C ARG A 434 4.93 -5.32 -25.45
N PHE A 435 5.86 -4.38 -25.33
CA PHE A 435 5.57 -2.94 -25.36
C PHE A 435 6.51 -2.18 -26.31
N GLN A 436 6.86 -2.78 -27.43
CA GLN A 436 7.26 -2.02 -28.61
C GLN A 436 6.02 -1.89 -29.50
N PRO A 437 5.37 -0.72 -29.58
CA PRO A 437 4.62 -0.41 -30.78
C PRO A 437 5.60 -0.40 -31.95
N ALA A 438 5.21 -1.02 -33.06
CA ALA A 438 5.88 -0.85 -34.34
C ALA A 438 5.92 0.62 -34.73
#